data_AF-A0A9P4UBR2-F1
#
_entry.id   AF-A0A9P4UBR2-F1
#
_cell.length_a   1.000
_cell.length_b   1.000
_cell.length_c   1.000
_cell.angle_alpha   90.00
_cell.angle_beta   90.00
_cell.angle_gamma   90.00
#
_symmetry.space_group_name_H-M   'P 1'
#
loop_
_entity.id
_entity.type
_entity.pdbx_description
1 polymer ?
#
loop_
_entity_poly.entity_id
_entity_poly.type
_entity_poly.pdbx_seq_one_letter_code
_entity_poly.pdbx_strand_id
1 'polypeptide(L)'
;MDPSEHLGRLLDSVAALAMPRSPRTRGFDLESVNQLQVTERFIPLSTLYFFLDFSFEGRLPGGGETLLELITEDEVPLLSTPYVLWAKAPWNRTSSSLQERLLDTPARFCADVPRKISIMRARLWEGMTPMSDSQWKARKLDETANWKSVFEFLLDIIHTFEWLGHPDVRVPMKNSFNHTAQVVETFGSAINARREEMDIQERVDMGALWLEYITSLFNTMVARTHAFFLTSVKSTISKARAEYDATVDEKGVLNSRAEAKRCGQVWSDLERALHRADTYIMVSLDGYTGFASSPSDSKVVGSLVIPPSRWKSRKDLEQERPWPIATRHADDTNALYVDRQKLYAMLDESDRNHDHVRSLQRGEPKSPWREPWISIIQSRTQWSLSHGGPQDQKWGFVGYMLTRKPCHQEWEMFLSRLYADFHKSGGGIEGFDMVKHNMDIQWINGKDSGLPHDDIEAAKRHFRAFSSSTDIRKRVWKMDFLVVDSECFHSYMNPEPKLGSIKCSGDYGGYLKLVDTAAYRQELIDATSPGYQNQMRVLGRLVFDDLYPQLAGLVQRPRDLWPLAMLHPKQVYAGFPVQGQMSEWENVWKARVAFWAAFCRWKQAL
;
A
#
# COMPACT_ATOMS: atom_id res chain seq x y z
N MET A 1 -30.15 36.37 -24.13
CA MET A 1 -29.51 35.63 -23.04
C MET A 1 -29.51 36.53 -21.83
N ASP A 2 -30.14 36.09 -20.75
CA ASP A 2 -30.32 36.89 -19.54
C ASP A 2 -28.95 37.04 -18.82
N PRO A 3 -28.47 38.27 -18.56
CA PRO A 3 -27.22 38.51 -17.85
C PRO A 3 -27.17 37.83 -16.47
N SER A 4 -28.33 37.59 -15.84
CA SER A 4 -28.42 36.90 -14.55
C SER A 4 -28.05 35.41 -14.62
N GLU A 5 -28.32 34.76 -15.75
CA GLU A 5 -27.97 33.35 -15.99
C GLU A 5 -26.46 33.18 -16.22
N HIS A 6 -25.82 34.17 -16.83
CA HIS A 6 -24.38 34.20 -17.04
C HIS A 6 -23.63 34.51 -15.73
N LEU A 7 -24.18 35.42 -14.91
CA LEU A 7 -23.64 35.73 -13.58
C LEU A 7 -23.80 34.53 -12.62
N GLY A 8 -24.92 33.80 -12.70
CA GLY A 8 -25.16 32.57 -11.93
C GLY A 8 -24.13 31.48 -12.22
N ARG A 9 -23.86 31.20 -13.51
CA ARG A 9 -22.83 30.22 -13.92
C ARG A 9 -21.40 30.64 -13.55
N LEU A 10 -21.11 31.95 -13.56
CA LEU A 10 -19.85 32.51 -13.09
C LEU A 10 -19.70 32.38 -11.57
N LEU A 11 -20.76 32.65 -10.81
CA LEU A 11 -20.78 32.50 -9.35
C LEU A 11 -20.67 31.03 -8.92
N ASP A 12 -21.27 30.10 -9.65
CA ASP A 12 -21.11 28.65 -9.42
C ASP A 12 -19.70 28.17 -9.77
N SER A 13 -19.08 28.73 -10.81
CA SER A 13 -17.65 28.48 -11.13
C SER A 13 -16.70 29.09 -10.09
N VAL A 14 -17.07 30.23 -9.48
CA VAL A 14 -16.34 30.84 -8.36
C VAL A 14 -16.58 30.08 -7.05
N ALA A 15 -17.73 29.46 -6.86
CA ALA A 15 -18.01 28.56 -5.74
C ALA A 15 -17.20 27.26 -5.85
N ALA A 16 -16.97 26.74 -7.06
CA ALA A 16 -16.01 25.66 -7.31
C ALA A 16 -14.55 26.08 -7.07
N LEU A 17 -14.26 27.38 -7.06
CA LEU A 17 -12.98 27.99 -6.67
C LEU A 17 -12.94 28.43 -5.19
N ALA A 18 -14.02 28.26 -4.43
CA ALA A 18 -14.05 28.64 -3.04
C ALA A 18 -13.04 27.78 -2.25
N MET A 19 -12.01 28.43 -1.71
CA MET A 19 -11.08 27.81 -0.76
C MET A 19 -11.89 27.12 0.36
N PRO A 20 -11.42 25.98 0.90
CA PRO A 20 -11.94 25.45 2.14
C PRO A 20 -12.05 26.60 3.15
N ARG A 21 -13.22 26.76 3.80
CA ARG A 21 -13.53 27.87 4.72
C ARG A 21 -12.67 27.88 6.00
N SER A 22 -11.55 27.18 6.04
CA SER A 22 -10.63 27.14 7.16
C SER A 22 -9.49 28.16 6.97
N PRO A 23 -9.36 29.16 7.86
CA PRO A 23 -8.18 30.02 7.92
C PRO A 23 -6.88 29.28 8.26
N ARG A 24 -6.93 27.97 8.58
CA ARG A 24 -5.77 27.16 9.01
C ARG A 24 -5.04 26.42 7.88
N THR A 25 -5.50 26.46 6.62
CA THR A 25 -4.83 25.75 5.50
C THR A 25 -3.84 26.62 4.71
N ARG A 26 -3.37 27.74 5.26
CA ARG A 26 -2.11 28.35 4.79
C ARG A 26 -0.97 27.44 5.26
N GLY A 27 -0.27 26.76 4.34
CA GLY A 27 1.07 26.20 4.65
C GLY A 27 1.24 24.67 4.63
N PHE A 28 0.76 23.98 3.59
CA PHE A 28 1.36 22.70 3.22
C PHE A 28 2.14 22.91 1.93
N ASP A 29 3.46 22.82 2.03
CA ASP A 29 4.37 22.79 0.89
C ASP A 29 5.01 21.42 0.77
N LEU A 30 5.68 21.16 -0.34
CA LEU A 30 6.30 19.86 -0.59
C LEU A 30 7.38 19.54 0.44
N GLU A 31 8.10 20.56 0.91
CA GLU A 31 9.20 20.40 1.86
C GLU A 31 8.70 19.93 3.24
N SER A 32 7.68 20.61 3.78
CA SER A 32 7.05 20.24 5.06
C SER A 32 6.48 18.83 5.03
N VAL A 33 5.85 18.40 3.93
CA VAL A 33 5.36 17.02 3.79
C VAL A 33 6.48 16.00 3.75
N ASN A 34 7.58 16.31 3.05
CA ASN A 34 8.74 15.42 2.97
C ASN A 34 9.52 15.33 4.29
N GLN A 35 9.44 16.36 5.13
CA GLN A 35 10.07 16.39 6.46
C GLN A 35 9.23 15.70 7.55
N LEU A 36 7.99 15.29 7.25
CA LEU A 36 7.16 14.56 8.22
C LEU A 36 7.83 13.25 8.63
N GLN A 37 7.92 13.03 9.94
CA GLN A 37 8.43 11.82 10.54
C GLN A 37 7.40 11.19 11.46
N VAL A 38 7.49 9.87 11.60
CA VAL A 38 6.67 9.09 12.53
C VAL A 38 7.53 8.10 13.29
N THR A 39 7.27 7.97 14.58
CA THR A 39 7.91 6.94 15.41
C THR A 39 7.12 5.64 15.27
N GLU A 40 7.74 4.60 14.74
CA GLU A 40 7.11 3.30 14.50
C GLU A 40 7.93 2.15 15.07
N ARG A 41 7.26 1.04 15.39
CA ARG A 41 7.93 -0.21 15.79
C ARG A 41 8.69 -0.82 14.61
N PHE A 42 9.81 -1.49 14.88
CA PHE A 42 10.50 -2.28 13.84
C PHE A 42 9.69 -3.49 13.39
N ILE A 43 8.88 -4.07 14.28
CA ILE A 43 7.89 -5.10 13.95
C ILE A 43 6.51 -4.50 14.20
N PRO A 44 5.68 -4.33 13.15
CA PRO A 44 4.33 -3.78 13.28
C PRO A 44 3.44 -4.58 14.23
N LEU A 45 2.47 -3.88 14.84
CA LEU A 45 1.47 -4.50 15.70
C LEU A 45 0.56 -5.48 14.93
N SER A 46 0.25 -5.17 13.67
CA SER A 46 -0.48 -6.06 12.76
C SER A 46 0.22 -7.43 12.64
N THR A 47 1.54 -7.44 12.55
CA THR A 47 2.33 -8.67 12.47
C THR A 47 2.17 -9.54 13.72
N LEU A 48 2.16 -8.93 14.90
CA LEU A 48 1.93 -9.66 16.15
C LEU A 48 0.50 -10.20 16.21
N TYR A 49 -0.49 -9.39 15.80
CA TYR A 49 -1.89 -9.81 15.75
C TYR A 49 -2.10 -11.00 14.81
N PHE A 50 -1.60 -10.91 13.57
CA PHE A 50 -1.76 -12.00 12.59
C PHE A 50 -0.90 -13.22 12.89
N PHE A 51 0.21 -13.06 13.63
CA PHE A 51 0.94 -14.20 14.16
C PHE A 51 0.09 -15.00 15.16
N LEU A 52 -0.67 -14.34 16.04
CA LEU A 52 -1.55 -15.04 16.97
C LEU A 52 -2.67 -15.79 16.23
N ASP A 53 -3.29 -15.16 15.22
CA ASP A 53 -4.25 -15.85 14.33
C ASP A 53 -3.58 -17.06 13.64
N PHE A 54 -2.35 -16.89 13.11
CA PHE A 54 -1.57 -17.97 12.49
C PHE A 54 -1.26 -19.12 13.46
N SER A 55 -0.92 -18.83 14.72
CA SER A 55 -0.56 -19.89 15.69
C SER A 55 -1.68 -20.87 15.97
N PHE A 56 -2.92 -20.50 15.63
CA PHE A 56 -4.12 -21.33 15.69
C PHE A 56 -4.57 -21.83 14.31
N GLU A 57 -4.53 -20.99 13.27
CA GLU A 57 -5.02 -21.36 11.93
C GLU A 57 -4.00 -22.12 11.07
N GLY A 58 -2.70 -22.00 11.38
CA GLY A 58 -1.60 -22.65 10.67
C GLY A 58 -1.30 -22.12 9.26
N ARG A 59 -2.05 -21.13 8.76
CA ARG A 59 -1.91 -20.61 7.38
C ARG A 59 -0.80 -19.57 7.25
N LEU A 60 0.20 -19.87 6.43
CA LEU A 60 1.35 -18.99 6.24
C LEU A 60 1.02 -17.80 5.31
N PRO A 61 1.63 -16.61 5.52
CA PRO A 61 1.44 -15.44 4.66
C PRO A 61 1.72 -15.69 3.17
N GLY A 62 2.75 -16.50 2.87
CA GLY A 62 3.13 -16.89 1.52
C GLY A 62 2.29 -18.01 0.90
N GLY A 63 1.24 -18.47 1.59
CA GLY A 63 0.48 -19.66 1.22
C GLY A 63 1.03 -20.94 1.87
N GLY A 64 0.21 -21.99 1.81
CA GLY A 64 0.48 -23.24 2.51
C GLY A 64 0.05 -23.23 3.98
N GLU A 65 0.22 -24.38 4.61
CA GLU A 65 -0.05 -24.61 6.02
C GLU A 65 1.25 -25.08 6.69
N THR A 66 1.45 -24.68 7.95
CA THR A 66 2.57 -25.15 8.76
C THR A 66 2.41 -26.65 9.05
N LEU A 67 3.54 -27.31 9.21
CA LEU A 67 3.62 -28.69 9.70
C LEU A 67 3.90 -28.75 11.21
N LEU A 68 4.07 -27.60 11.85
CA LEU A 68 4.27 -27.49 13.29
C LEU A 68 2.94 -27.63 14.03
N GLU A 69 3.00 -28.18 15.24
CA GLU A 69 1.85 -28.27 16.11
C GLU A 69 1.34 -26.87 16.49
N LEU A 70 0.03 -26.70 16.47
CA LEU A 70 -0.68 -25.44 16.72
C LEU A 70 -1.23 -25.37 18.14
N ILE A 71 -1.65 -24.18 18.56
CA ILE A 71 -2.51 -24.05 19.74
C ILE A 71 -3.92 -24.56 19.40
N THR A 72 -4.61 -25.14 20.38
CA THR A 72 -5.98 -25.66 20.20
C THR A 72 -7.02 -24.57 20.46
N GLU A 73 -8.28 -24.81 20.05
CA GLU A 73 -9.37 -23.84 20.18
C GLU A 73 -9.63 -23.44 21.65
N ASP A 74 -9.51 -24.39 22.58
CA ASP A 74 -9.66 -24.14 24.02
C ASP A 74 -8.48 -23.36 24.63
N GLU A 75 -7.34 -23.31 23.94
CA GLU A 75 -6.15 -22.55 24.35
C GLU A 75 -6.18 -21.09 23.84
N VAL A 76 -6.97 -20.78 22.81
CA VAL A 76 -7.07 -19.41 22.24
C VAL A 76 -7.44 -18.35 23.30
N PRO A 77 -8.39 -18.57 24.23
CA PRO A 77 -8.68 -17.60 25.29
C PRO A 77 -7.46 -17.29 26.20
N LEU A 78 -6.52 -18.25 26.33
CA LEU A 78 -5.34 -18.11 27.18
C LEU A 78 -4.36 -17.05 26.67
N LEU A 79 -4.39 -16.71 25.37
CA LEU A 79 -3.59 -15.63 24.78
C LEU A 79 -3.83 -14.28 25.48
N SER A 80 -5.07 -14.05 25.90
CA SER A 80 -5.52 -12.82 26.58
C SER A 80 -5.68 -12.97 28.09
N THR A 81 -5.56 -14.20 28.62
CA THR A 81 -5.75 -14.48 30.04
C THR A 81 -4.42 -14.41 30.79
N PRO A 82 -4.33 -13.66 31.91
CA PRO A 82 -3.15 -13.65 32.77
C PRO A 82 -2.69 -15.06 33.19
N TYR A 83 -1.38 -15.32 33.16
CA TYR A 83 -0.83 -16.66 33.41
C TYR A 83 -1.12 -17.15 34.83
N VAL A 84 -1.19 -16.24 35.81
CA VAL A 84 -1.59 -16.53 37.20
C VAL A 84 -2.93 -17.27 37.32
N LEU A 85 -3.82 -17.16 36.32
CA LEU A 85 -5.15 -17.78 36.36
C LEU A 85 -5.18 -19.21 35.81
N TRP A 86 -4.19 -19.63 35.02
CA TRP A 86 -4.27 -20.89 34.27
C TRP A 86 -2.97 -21.67 34.15
N ALA A 87 -1.81 -21.02 34.24
CA ALA A 87 -0.52 -21.63 34.02
C ALA A 87 0.02 -22.28 35.29
N LYS A 88 0.84 -23.32 35.14
CA LYS A 88 1.56 -23.97 36.25
C LYS A 88 2.73 -23.11 36.72
N ALA A 89 3.28 -23.43 37.90
CA ALA A 89 4.60 -22.96 38.29
C ALA A 89 5.66 -23.34 37.22
N PRO A 90 6.64 -22.46 36.92
CA PRO A 90 6.90 -21.17 37.59
C PRO A 90 6.06 -19.99 37.07
N TRP A 91 5.24 -20.17 36.03
CA TRP A 91 4.52 -19.09 35.35
C TRP A 91 3.27 -18.61 36.08
N ASN A 92 2.75 -19.38 37.04
CA ASN A 92 1.60 -19.01 37.88
C ASN A 92 1.81 -17.74 38.74
N ARG A 93 2.99 -17.11 38.68
CA ARG A 93 3.28 -15.82 39.34
C ARG A 93 3.19 -14.62 38.39
N THR A 94 2.99 -14.84 37.10
CA THR A 94 2.94 -13.78 36.08
C THR A 94 1.52 -13.25 35.96
N SER A 95 1.32 -11.98 36.32
CA SER A 95 0.02 -11.31 36.32
C SER A 95 -0.41 -10.76 34.96
N SER A 96 0.42 -10.87 33.93
CA SER A 96 0.13 -10.41 32.58
C SER A 96 -0.19 -11.56 31.63
N SER A 97 -0.93 -11.28 30.57
CA SER A 97 -1.22 -12.22 29.47
C SER A 97 -0.13 -12.18 28.38
N LEU A 98 -0.19 -13.09 27.40
CA LEU A 98 0.73 -13.05 26.25
C LEU A 98 0.52 -11.76 25.46
N GLN A 99 -0.74 -11.42 25.16
CA GLN A 99 -1.07 -10.21 24.41
C GLN A 99 -0.55 -8.93 25.09
N GLU A 100 -0.73 -8.80 26.41
CA GLU A 100 -0.20 -7.65 27.16
C GLU A 100 1.32 -7.55 27.05
N ARG A 101 2.02 -8.69 27.16
CA ARG A 101 3.49 -8.74 27.05
C ARG A 101 3.99 -8.43 25.64
N LEU A 102 3.24 -8.78 24.60
CA LEU A 102 3.56 -8.41 23.21
C LEU A 102 3.28 -6.92 22.94
N LEU A 103 2.25 -6.35 23.57
CA LEU A 103 1.92 -4.93 23.46
C LEU A 103 2.91 -4.04 24.21
N ASP A 104 3.50 -4.52 25.32
CA ASP A 104 4.54 -3.85 26.09
C ASP A 104 5.90 -3.90 25.39
N THR A 105 6.01 -3.19 24.27
CA THR A 105 7.24 -3.11 23.47
C THR A 105 8.15 -1.99 24.00
N PRO A 106 9.40 -2.31 24.39
CA PRO A 106 10.39 -1.30 24.76
C PRO A 106 10.59 -0.22 23.70
N ALA A 107 10.74 1.05 24.11
CA ALA A 107 10.96 2.19 23.21
C ALA A 107 12.17 2.02 22.27
N ARG A 108 13.19 1.25 22.68
CA ARG A 108 14.35 0.89 21.85
C ARG A 108 14.02 0.03 20.62
N PHE A 109 12.80 -0.48 20.52
CA PHE A 109 12.30 -1.23 19.36
C PHE A 109 11.43 -0.37 18.45
N CYS A 110 11.54 0.95 18.58
CA CYS A 110 10.97 1.92 17.67
C CYS A 110 12.06 2.74 16.97
N ALA A 111 11.73 3.30 15.82
CA ALA A 111 12.55 4.27 15.10
C ALA A 111 11.69 5.40 14.53
N ASP A 112 12.30 6.57 14.39
CA ASP A 112 11.75 7.65 13.60
C ASP A 112 11.96 7.35 12.11
N VAL A 113 10.86 7.38 11.37
CA VAL A 113 10.80 7.01 9.96
C VAL A 113 10.21 8.16 9.17
N PRO A 114 10.82 8.56 8.04
CA PRO A 114 10.18 9.49 7.11
C PRO A 114 8.80 8.96 6.71
N ARG A 115 7.78 9.81 6.75
CA ARG A 115 6.38 9.38 6.57
C ARG A 115 6.14 8.67 5.24
N LYS A 116 6.81 9.12 4.18
CA LYS A 116 6.77 8.48 2.86
C LYS A 116 7.30 7.04 2.87
N ILE A 117 8.39 6.79 3.60
CA ILE A 117 8.95 5.44 3.78
C ILE A 117 8.02 4.60 4.66
N SER A 118 7.49 5.16 5.76
CA SER A 118 6.56 4.49 6.66
C SER A 118 5.34 3.91 5.92
N ILE A 119 4.69 4.71 5.07
CA ILE A 119 3.48 4.28 4.34
C ILE A 119 3.81 3.20 3.31
N MET A 120 4.90 3.37 2.53
CA MET A 120 5.33 2.35 1.58
C MET A 120 5.73 1.06 2.30
N ARG A 121 6.52 1.17 3.38
CA ARG A 121 6.92 0.04 4.22
C ARG A 121 5.71 -0.74 4.71
N ALA A 122 4.71 -0.06 5.27
CA ALA A 122 3.55 -0.73 5.86
C ALA A 122 2.82 -1.58 4.80
N ARG A 123 2.64 -1.05 3.59
CA ARG A 123 2.09 -1.80 2.45
C ARG A 123 2.92 -3.03 2.11
N LEU A 124 4.22 -2.85 1.88
CA LEU A 124 5.10 -3.92 1.43
C LEU A 124 5.26 -5.01 2.49
N TRP A 125 5.33 -4.60 3.75
CA TRP A 125 5.49 -5.49 4.92
C TRP A 125 4.37 -6.51 5.02
N GLU A 126 3.13 -6.09 4.77
CA GLU A 126 1.94 -6.96 4.77
C GLU A 126 1.79 -7.75 3.47
N GLY A 127 2.84 -7.77 2.66
CA GLY A 127 2.90 -8.50 1.41
C GLY A 127 1.91 -8.00 0.39
N MET A 128 1.49 -6.73 0.41
CA MET A 128 0.62 -6.18 -0.63
C MET A 128 1.41 -5.79 -1.87
N THR A 129 0.77 -5.90 -3.05
CA THR A 129 1.35 -5.42 -4.31
C THR A 129 1.61 -3.91 -4.21
N PRO A 130 2.79 -3.40 -4.60
CA PRO A 130 3.13 -1.98 -4.48
C PRO A 130 2.09 -1.03 -5.11
N MET A 131 1.54 -1.41 -6.27
CA MET A 131 0.43 -0.75 -6.93
C MET A 131 -0.33 -1.77 -7.79
N SER A 132 -1.66 -1.73 -7.80
CA SER A 132 -2.46 -2.58 -8.69
C SER A 132 -2.26 -2.18 -10.16
N ASP A 133 -2.49 -3.11 -11.10
CA ASP A 133 -2.48 -2.81 -12.53
C ASP A 133 -3.57 -1.82 -12.90
N SER A 134 -4.71 -1.86 -12.20
CA SER A 134 -5.82 -0.94 -12.42
C SER A 134 -5.42 0.49 -12.10
N GLN A 135 -4.74 0.70 -10.97
CA GLN A 135 -4.23 2.02 -10.59
C GLN A 135 -3.05 2.45 -11.48
N TRP A 136 -2.18 1.50 -11.84
CA TRP A 136 -1.06 1.71 -12.76
C TRP A 136 -1.54 2.28 -14.10
N LYS A 137 -2.56 1.65 -14.70
CA LYS A 137 -3.21 2.09 -15.95
C LYS A 137 -3.99 3.38 -15.77
N ALA A 138 -4.72 3.54 -14.67
CA ALA A 138 -5.48 4.77 -14.40
C ALA A 138 -4.58 6.00 -14.34
N ARG A 139 -3.35 5.84 -13.84
CA ARG A 139 -2.31 6.86 -13.80
C ARG A 139 -1.45 6.94 -15.06
N LYS A 140 -1.78 6.16 -16.10
CA LYS A 140 -1.04 6.07 -17.36
C LYS A 140 0.45 5.76 -17.15
N LEU A 141 0.79 5.05 -16.09
CA LEU A 141 2.18 4.64 -15.82
C LEU A 141 2.63 3.54 -16.80
N ASP A 142 1.68 2.93 -17.51
CA ASP A 142 1.93 2.03 -18.60
C ASP A 142 2.17 2.75 -19.95
N GLU A 143 2.02 4.08 -20.03
CA GLU A 143 2.40 4.89 -21.19
C GLU A 143 3.86 5.31 -21.05
N THR A 144 4.66 5.11 -22.10
CA THR A 144 6.10 5.44 -22.07
C THR A 144 6.34 6.93 -21.84
N ALA A 145 5.36 7.80 -22.10
CA ALA A 145 5.45 9.24 -21.85
C ALA A 145 5.66 9.58 -20.37
N ASN A 146 5.24 8.67 -19.48
CA ASN A 146 5.28 8.85 -18.03
C ASN A 146 6.39 8.01 -17.36
N TRP A 147 7.38 7.52 -18.12
CA TRP A 147 8.45 6.64 -17.60
C TRP A 147 9.23 7.26 -16.43
N LYS A 148 9.34 8.60 -16.35
CA LYS A 148 9.98 9.29 -15.22
C LYS A 148 9.20 9.08 -13.92
N SER A 149 7.87 9.14 -13.98
CA SER A 149 7.03 8.85 -12.81
C SER A 149 7.10 7.39 -12.41
N VAL A 150 7.22 6.48 -13.38
CA VAL A 150 7.54 5.06 -13.12
C VAL A 150 8.86 4.95 -12.37
N PHE A 151 9.91 5.58 -12.88
CA PHE A 151 11.23 5.57 -12.26
C PHE A 151 11.23 6.13 -10.83
N GLU A 152 10.58 7.28 -10.59
CA GLU A 152 10.43 7.85 -9.24
C GLU A 152 9.69 6.90 -8.28
N PHE A 153 8.59 6.29 -8.73
CA PHE A 153 7.85 5.34 -7.91
C PHE A 153 8.69 4.11 -7.53
N LEU A 154 9.43 3.58 -8.50
CA LEU A 154 10.33 2.45 -8.30
C LEU A 154 11.49 2.79 -7.35
N LEU A 155 12.00 4.03 -7.39
CA LEU A 155 13.00 4.50 -6.41
C LEU A 155 12.44 4.59 -4.99
N ASP A 156 11.19 5.02 -4.80
CA ASP A 156 10.57 5.06 -3.48
C ASP A 156 10.47 3.67 -2.83
N ILE A 157 10.21 2.64 -3.64
CA ILE A 157 10.26 1.23 -3.21
C ILE A 157 11.69 0.85 -2.79
N ILE A 158 12.70 1.17 -3.61
CA ILE A 158 14.11 0.87 -3.29
C ILE A 158 14.54 1.56 -2.00
N HIS A 159 14.23 2.85 -1.82
CA HIS A 159 14.57 3.60 -0.61
C HIS A 159 13.94 2.99 0.64
N THR A 160 12.74 2.40 0.52
CA THR A 160 12.09 1.68 1.63
C THR A 160 12.90 0.45 2.05
N PHE A 161 13.40 -0.33 1.09
CA PHE A 161 14.26 -1.48 1.38
C PHE A 161 15.68 -1.08 1.82
N GLU A 162 16.23 0.01 1.31
CA GLU A 162 17.49 0.58 1.79
C GLU A 162 17.39 0.97 3.27
N TRP A 163 16.28 1.59 3.67
CA TRP A 163 16.00 1.89 5.07
C TRP A 163 15.90 0.61 5.91
N LEU A 164 15.14 -0.41 5.48
CA LEU A 164 15.05 -1.71 6.17
C LEU A 164 16.41 -2.43 6.27
N GLY A 165 17.27 -2.26 5.27
CA GLY A 165 18.61 -2.84 5.20
C GLY A 165 19.67 -2.07 5.98
N HIS A 166 19.39 -0.83 6.39
CA HIS A 166 20.35 0.02 7.11
C HIS A 166 20.75 -0.63 8.44
N PRO A 167 22.03 -0.65 8.83
CA PRO A 167 22.48 -1.28 10.08
C PRO A 167 21.70 -0.82 11.32
N ASP A 168 21.40 0.48 11.40
CA ASP A 168 20.67 1.10 12.51
C ASP A 168 19.20 0.69 12.59
N VAL A 169 18.64 0.11 11.53
CA VAL A 169 17.28 -0.43 11.49
C VAL A 169 17.32 -1.95 11.65
N ARG A 170 18.19 -2.61 10.88
CA ARG A 170 18.33 -4.06 10.83
C ARG A 170 18.70 -4.67 12.17
N VAL A 171 19.65 -4.07 12.90
CA VAL A 171 20.11 -4.62 14.19
C VAL A 171 19.02 -4.52 15.26
N PRO A 172 18.37 -3.36 15.48
CA PRO A 172 17.23 -3.28 16.37
C PRO A 172 16.02 -4.11 15.95
N MET A 173 15.74 -4.24 14.65
CA MET A 173 14.67 -5.11 14.14
C MET A 173 14.90 -6.57 14.52
N LYS A 174 16.13 -7.08 14.33
CA LYS A 174 16.55 -8.41 14.81
C LYS A 174 16.38 -8.54 16.32
N ASN A 175 16.79 -7.54 17.10
CA ASN A 175 16.66 -7.57 18.56
C ASN A 175 15.18 -7.56 18.99
N SER A 176 14.31 -6.83 18.29
CA SER A 176 12.86 -6.84 18.48
C SER A 176 12.25 -8.20 18.17
N PHE A 177 12.71 -8.85 17.09
CA PHE A 177 12.30 -10.22 16.76
C PHE A 177 12.71 -11.20 17.87
N ASN A 178 13.97 -11.18 18.29
CA ASN A 178 14.50 -12.10 19.31
C ASN A 178 13.80 -11.89 20.67
N HIS A 179 13.44 -10.65 21.00
CA HIS A 179 12.65 -10.35 22.19
C HIS A 179 11.24 -10.95 22.09
N THR A 180 10.59 -10.79 20.93
CA THR A 180 9.26 -11.37 20.68
C THR A 180 9.30 -12.89 20.75
N ALA A 181 10.32 -13.52 20.13
CA ALA A 181 10.58 -14.96 20.18
C ALA A 181 10.63 -15.47 21.62
N GLN A 182 11.39 -14.81 22.49
CA GLN A 182 11.48 -15.18 23.91
C GLN A 182 10.12 -15.08 24.64
N VAL A 183 9.33 -14.05 24.33
CA VAL A 183 8.00 -13.86 24.94
C VAL A 183 7.06 -14.99 24.53
N VAL A 184 7.02 -15.36 23.26
CA VAL A 184 6.15 -16.43 22.74
C VAL A 184 6.64 -17.83 23.14
N GLU A 185 7.95 -18.06 23.23
CA GLU A 185 8.54 -19.30 23.76
C GLU A 185 8.15 -19.52 25.23
N THR A 186 8.12 -18.45 26.03
CA THR A 186 7.65 -18.51 27.42
C THR A 186 6.18 -18.94 27.49
N PHE A 187 5.35 -18.44 26.57
CA PHE A 187 3.95 -18.88 26.45
C PHE A 187 3.84 -20.34 26.03
N GLY A 188 4.54 -20.75 24.96
CA GLY A 188 4.54 -22.14 24.48
C GLY A 188 4.98 -23.13 25.57
N SER A 189 5.97 -22.75 26.38
CA SER A 189 6.41 -23.57 27.53
C SER A 189 5.31 -23.74 28.58
N ALA A 190 4.56 -22.68 28.88
CA ALA A 190 3.44 -22.73 29.83
C ALA A 190 2.25 -23.56 29.30
N ILE A 191 1.95 -23.46 28.00
CA ILE A 191 0.95 -24.29 27.33
C ILE A 191 1.35 -25.76 27.37
N ASN A 192 2.59 -26.08 27.01
CA ASN A 192 3.06 -27.47 27.04
C ASN A 192 3.02 -28.07 28.45
N ALA A 193 3.35 -27.29 29.49
CA ALA A 193 3.22 -27.75 30.88
C ALA A 193 1.76 -28.03 31.29
N ARG A 194 0.79 -27.30 30.72
CA ARG A 194 -0.65 -27.55 30.90
C ARG A 194 -1.10 -28.79 30.13
N ARG A 195 -0.64 -28.96 28.89
CA ARG A 195 -0.91 -30.16 28.06
C ARG A 195 -0.41 -31.43 28.75
N GLU A 196 0.77 -31.38 29.35
CA GLU A 196 1.32 -32.48 30.16
C GLU A 196 0.42 -32.86 31.35
N GLU A 197 -0.28 -31.90 31.99
CA GLU A 197 -1.25 -32.20 33.07
C GLU A 197 -2.56 -32.80 32.55
N MET A 198 -2.86 -32.59 31.27
CA MET A 198 -4.04 -33.11 30.59
C MET A 198 -3.74 -34.39 29.80
N ASP A 199 -2.55 -34.98 29.99
CA ASP A 199 -2.03 -36.15 29.27
C ASP A 199 -1.97 -35.98 27.73
N ILE A 200 -1.88 -34.74 27.24
CA ILE A 200 -1.72 -34.41 25.81
C ILE A 200 -0.23 -34.48 25.44
N GLN A 201 0.12 -35.25 24.41
CA GLN A 201 1.53 -35.51 24.03
C GLN A 201 2.07 -34.48 23.03
N GLU A 202 1.19 -33.90 22.23
CA GLU A 202 1.51 -32.93 21.18
C GLU A 202 2.02 -31.63 21.82
N ARG A 203 3.26 -31.24 21.48
CA ARG A 203 3.89 -30.03 22.01
C ARG A 203 3.90 -28.94 20.97
N VAL A 204 3.47 -27.74 21.35
CA VAL A 204 3.58 -26.54 20.52
C VAL A 204 4.97 -25.91 20.68
N ASP A 205 5.61 -25.53 19.56
CA ASP A 205 6.81 -24.72 19.55
C ASP A 205 6.49 -23.31 19.01
N MET A 206 6.10 -22.43 19.93
CA MET A 206 5.74 -21.05 19.60
C MET A 206 6.93 -20.24 19.06
N GLY A 207 8.16 -20.60 19.42
CA GLY A 207 9.37 -19.95 18.91
C GLY A 207 9.62 -20.32 17.43
N ALA A 208 9.48 -21.60 17.10
CA ALA A 208 9.57 -22.10 15.73
C ALA A 208 8.43 -21.55 14.86
N LEU A 209 7.19 -21.53 15.36
CA LEU A 209 6.05 -20.91 14.68
C LEU A 209 6.31 -19.44 14.37
N TRP A 210 6.85 -18.69 15.32
CA TRP A 210 7.18 -17.27 15.11
C TRP A 210 8.24 -17.05 14.03
N LEU A 211 9.28 -17.89 14.04
CA LEU A 211 10.32 -17.85 13.01
C LEU A 211 9.78 -18.22 11.63
N GLU A 212 8.98 -19.28 11.53
CA GLU A 212 8.38 -19.72 10.26
C GLU A 212 7.46 -18.65 9.69
N TYR A 213 6.60 -18.07 10.54
CA TYR A 213 5.69 -17.00 10.17
C TYR A 213 6.44 -15.78 9.61
N ILE A 214 7.44 -15.27 10.33
CA ILE A 214 8.22 -14.11 9.90
C ILE A 214 9.04 -14.41 8.64
N THR A 215 9.59 -15.62 8.52
CA THR A 215 10.31 -16.04 7.33
C THR A 215 9.38 -16.05 6.11
N SER A 216 8.17 -16.59 6.26
CA SER A 216 7.15 -16.59 5.20
C SER A 216 6.68 -15.18 4.84
N LEU A 217 6.48 -14.32 5.84
CA LEU A 217 6.12 -12.90 5.65
C LEU A 217 7.19 -12.16 4.85
N PHE A 218 8.45 -12.26 5.25
CA PHE A 218 9.56 -11.62 4.54
C PHE A 218 9.73 -12.17 3.13
N ASN A 219 9.58 -13.48 2.93
CA ASN A 219 9.61 -14.10 1.61
C ASN A 219 8.52 -13.53 0.71
N THR A 220 7.30 -13.39 1.23
CA THR A 220 6.16 -12.83 0.51
C THR A 220 6.40 -11.37 0.13
N MET A 221 6.81 -10.54 1.10
CA MET A 221 7.15 -9.14 0.88
C MET A 221 8.20 -8.98 -0.22
N VAL A 222 9.32 -9.70 -0.13
CA VAL A 222 10.44 -9.57 -1.07
C VAL A 222 10.09 -10.13 -2.45
N ALA A 223 9.49 -11.32 -2.52
CA ALA A 223 9.14 -11.96 -3.79
C ALA A 223 8.11 -11.14 -4.57
N ARG A 224 7.04 -10.69 -3.90
CA ARG A 224 5.98 -9.90 -4.57
C ARG A 224 6.48 -8.54 -5.02
N THR A 225 7.23 -7.83 -4.17
CA THR A 225 7.77 -6.52 -4.55
C THR A 225 8.71 -6.66 -5.76
N HIS A 226 9.60 -7.65 -5.75
CA HIS A 226 10.55 -7.86 -6.84
C HIS A 226 9.86 -8.31 -8.14
N ALA A 227 8.86 -9.20 -8.06
CA ALA A 227 8.05 -9.60 -9.21
C ALA A 227 7.31 -8.40 -9.84
N PHE A 228 6.70 -7.54 -9.02
CA PHE A 228 6.10 -6.29 -9.49
C PHE A 228 7.13 -5.40 -10.21
N PHE A 229 8.33 -5.27 -9.64
CA PHE A 229 9.41 -4.47 -10.20
C PHE A 229 9.83 -4.97 -11.59
N LEU A 230 10.07 -6.28 -11.70
CA LEU A 230 10.48 -6.93 -12.95
C LEU A 230 9.42 -6.75 -14.04
N THR A 231 8.16 -7.07 -13.74
CA THR A 231 7.05 -6.97 -14.69
C THR A 231 6.84 -5.52 -15.14
N SER A 232 6.87 -4.56 -14.22
CA SER A 232 6.67 -3.14 -14.54
C SER A 232 7.78 -2.59 -15.43
N VAL A 233 9.04 -2.91 -15.12
CA VAL A 233 10.21 -2.48 -15.90
C VAL A 233 10.18 -3.09 -17.29
N LYS A 234 10.08 -4.43 -17.39
CA LYS A 234 10.11 -5.13 -18.67
C LYS A 234 8.94 -4.72 -19.56
N SER A 235 7.73 -4.60 -19.01
CA SER A 235 6.57 -4.15 -19.78
C SER A 235 6.74 -2.72 -20.33
N THR A 236 7.33 -1.80 -19.55
CA THR A 236 7.53 -0.42 -20.00
C THR A 236 8.60 -0.33 -21.09
N ILE A 237 9.68 -1.10 -20.94
CA ILE A 237 10.75 -1.21 -21.96
C ILE A 237 10.21 -1.82 -23.25
N SER A 238 9.44 -2.90 -23.18
CA SER A 238 8.84 -3.54 -24.36
C SER A 238 7.91 -2.59 -25.12
N LYS A 239 7.12 -1.77 -24.41
CA LYS A 239 6.29 -0.73 -25.05
C LYS A 239 7.12 0.35 -25.72
N ALA A 240 8.21 0.81 -25.09
CA ALA A 240 9.11 1.79 -25.70
C ALA A 240 9.78 1.27 -26.98
N ARG A 241 10.14 -0.02 -27.02
CA ARG A 241 10.62 -0.68 -28.24
C ARG A 241 9.54 -0.71 -29.32
N ALA A 242 8.31 -1.12 -28.98
CA ALA A 242 7.20 -1.16 -29.93
C ALA A 242 6.85 0.22 -30.51
N GLU A 243 6.89 1.28 -29.71
CA GLU A 243 6.69 2.66 -30.18
C GLU A 243 7.81 3.12 -31.14
N TYR A 244 9.06 2.73 -30.84
CA TYR A 244 10.19 2.99 -31.73
C TYR A 244 10.04 2.24 -33.06
N ASP A 245 9.70 0.95 -33.03
CA ASP A 245 9.47 0.14 -34.23
C ASP A 245 8.38 0.74 -35.12
N ALA A 246 7.24 1.10 -34.53
CA ALA A 246 6.14 1.73 -35.27
C ALA A 246 6.59 3.03 -35.97
N THR A 247 7.45 3.83 -35.32
CA THR A 247 7.96 5.08 -35.91
C THR A 247 8.96 4.81 -37.03
N VAL A 248 9.85 3.81 -36.86
CA VAL A 248 10.81 3.40 -37.89
C VAL A 248 10.10 2.88 -39.12
N ASP A 249 9.06 2.07 -38.94
CA ASP A 249 8.29 1.50 -40.03
C ASP A 249 7.48 2.58 -40.79
N GLU A 250 7.03 3.64 -40.10
CA GLU A 250 6.31 4.77 -40.71
C GLU A 250 7.24 5.77 -41.42
N LYS A 251 8.34 6.17 -40.79
CA LYS A 251 9.16 7.34 -41.20
C LYS A 251 10.58 6.99 -41.64
N GLY A 252 11.00 5.73 -41.45
CA GLY A 252 12.37 5.28 -41.66
C GLY A 252 13.30 5.57 -40.48
N VAL A 253 14.39 4.80 -40.38
CA VAL A 253 15.32 4.83 -39.24
C VAL A 253 15.98 6.19 -39.03
N LEU A 254 16.36 6.89 -40.10
CA LEU A 254 17.04 8.18 -40.03
C LEU A 254 16.16 9.29 -39.45
N ASN A 255 14.84 9.20 -39.67
CA ASN A 255 13.85 10.16 -39.19
C ASN A 255 13.29 9.80 -37.81
N SER A 256 13.71 8.67 -37.22
CA SER A 256 13.21 8.14 -35.94
C SER A 256 14.23 8.24 -34.81
N ARG A 257 15.23 9.13 -34.95
CA ARG A 257 16.34 9.27 -34.00
C ARG A 257 15.87 9.73 -32.62
N ALA A 258 14.85 10.58 -32.55
CA ALA A 258 14.32 11.08 -31.28
C ALA A 258 13.66 9.95 -30.47
N GLU A 259 12.91 9.10 -31.15
CA GLU A 259 12.25 7.91 -30.60
C GLU A 259 13.27 6.84 -30.21
N ALA A 260 14.31 6.62 -31.03
CA ALA A 260 15.44 5.74 -30.68
C ALA A 260 16.12 6.20 -29.38
N LYS A 261 16.40 7.50 -29.27
CA LYS A 261 16.99 8.10 -28.07
C LYS A 261 16.08 7.95 -26.86
N ARG A 262 14.77 8.18 -27.02
CA ARG A 262 13.78 7.99 -25.96
C ARG A 262 13.71 6.54 -25.50
N CYS A 263 13.68 5.58 -26.42
CA CYS A 263 13.72 4.15 -26.10
C CYS A 263 14.99 3.79 -25.29
N GLY A 264 16.15 4.28 -25.71
CA GLY A 264 17.40 4.09 -24.99
C GLY A 264 17.40 4.71 -23.58
N GLN A 265 16.79 5.88 -23.40
CA GLN A 265 16.66 6.53 -22.09
C GLN A 265 15.72 5.75 -21.16
N VAL A 266 14.53 5.36 -21.66
CA VAL A 266 13.57 4.53 -20.90
C VAL A 266 14.26 3.26 -20.42
N TRP A 267 14.95 2.57 -21.33
CA TRP A 267 15.71 1.37 -20.99
C TRP A 267 16.79 1.64 -19.94
N SER A 268 17.65 2.63 -20.16
CA SER A 268 18.79 2.90 -19.28
C SER A 268 18.36 3.23 -17.84
N ASP A 269 17.31 4.03 -17.67
CA ASP A 269 16.86 4.45 -16.34
C ASP A 269 16.10 3.31 -15.62
N LEU A 270 15.24 2.57 -16.32
CA LEU A 270 14.48 1.48 -15.72
C LEU A 270 15.34 0.25 -15.43
N GLU A 271 16.30 -0.11 -16.29
CA GLU A 271 17.27 -1.18 -16.00
C GLU A 271 18.18 -0.81 -14.83
N ARG A 272 18.59 0.46 -14.70
CA ARG A 272 19.37 0.91 -13.53
C ARG A 272 18.56 0.78 -12.23
N ALA A 273 17.28 1.10 -12.28
CA ALA A 273 16.38 0.89 -11.15
C ALA A 273 16.25 -0.61 -10.82
N LEU A 274 16.04 -1.47 -11.82
CA LEU A 274 15.93 -2.92 -11.63
C LEU A 274 17.22 -3.52 -11.07
N HIS A 275 18.37 -3.07 -11.56
CA HIS A 275 19.68 -3.47 -11.05
C HIS A 275 19.84 -3.12 -9.55
N ARG A 276 19.43 -1.92 -9.13
CA ARG A 276 19.39 -1.57 -7.71
C ARG A 276 18.41 -2.45 -6.95
N ALA A 277 17.21 -2.67 -7.49
CA ALA A 277 16.19 -3.50 -6.87
C ALA A 277 16.67 -4.93 -6.62
N ASP A 278 17.41 -5.52 -7.55
CA ASP A 278 18.00 -6.85 -7.41
C ASP A 278 18.93 -6.96 -6.20
N THR A 279 19.53 -5.85 -5.76
CA THR A 279 20.49 -5.80 -4.65
C THR A 279 19.84 -5.38 -3.33
N TYR A 280 18.89 -4.46 -3.38
CA TYR A 280 18.30 -3.86 -2.19
C TYR A 280 16.99 -4.51 -1.74
N ILE A 281 16.17 -5.05 -2.65
CA ILE A 281 14.90 -5.73 -2.29
C ILE A 281 15.22 -7.12 -1.74
N MET A 282 15.66 -7.14 -0.49
CA MET A 282 16.13 -8.29 0.28
C MET A 282 16.02 -8.00 1.79
N VAL A 283 15.85 -9.04 2.61
CA VAL A 283 15.86 -8.90 4.08
C VAL A 283 16.76 -9.95 4.71
N SER A 284 17.59 -9.55 5.67
CA SER A 284 18.52 -10.45 6.37
C SER A 284 17.86 -11.08 7.59
N LEU A 285 17.94 -12.41 7.70
CA LEU A 285 17.58 -13.21 8.87
C LEU A 285 18.81 -13.55 9.73
N ASP A 286 19.99 -13.05 9.39
CA ASP A 286 21.20 -13.28 10.18
C ASP A 286 21.04 -12.83 11.65
N GLY A 287 21.26 -13.78 12.57
CA GLY A 287 21.18 -13.59 14.02
C GLY A 287 19.76 -13.58 14.60
N TYR A 288 18.74 -13.95 13.81
CA TYR A 288 17.40 -14.23 14.30
C TYR A 288 17.41 -15.56 15.06
N THR A 289 16.89 -15.58 16.28
CA THR A 289 16.84 -16.79 17.12
C THR A 289 16.09 -17.92 16.41
N GLY A 290 16.60 -19.15 16.52
CA GLY A 290 16.06 -20.33 15.84
C GLY A 290 16.46 -20.47 14.37
N PHE A 291 16.95 -19.40 13.72
CA PHE A 291 17.35 -19.46 12.33
C PHE A 291 18.77 -20.03 12.18
N ALA A 292 18.86 -21.25 11.68
CA ALA A 292 20.11 -21.86 11.22
C ALA A 292 20.08 -21.95 9.69
N SER A 293 20.92 -21.18 9.00
CA SER A 293 21.10 -21.35 7.55
C SER A 293 21.77 -22.69 7.25
N SER A 294 21.16 -23.48 6.36
CA SER A 294 21.86 -24.58 5.69
C SER A 294 23.04 -24.03 4.86
N PRO A 295 24.11 -24.80 4.61
CA PRO A 295 25.15 -24.43 3.63
C PRO A 295 24.60 -24.10 2.23
N SER A 296 23.41 -24.59 1.89
CA SER A 296 22.69 -24.30 0.65
C SER A 296 21.78 -23.07 0.71
N ASP A 297 21.45 -22.57 1.90
CA ASP A 297 20.36 -21.61 2.09
C ASP A 297 20.91 -20.26 2.54
N SER A 298 20.55 -19.21 1.83
CA SER A 298 20.98 -17.87 2.23
C SER A 298 20.29 -17.43 3.52
N LYS A 299 21.05 -16.79 4.41
CA LYS A 299 20.52 -16.00 5.53
C LYS A 299 19.75 -14.74 5.09
N VAL A 300 19.52 -14.58 3.79
CA VAL A 300 18.96 -13.39 3.20
C VAL A 300 17.80 -13.78 2.31
N VAL A 301 16.61 -13.40 2.73
CA VAL A 301 15.40 -13.54 1.95
C VAL A 301 15.55 -12.76 0.65
N GLY A 302 15.31 -13.43 -0.48
CA GLY A 302 15.46 -12.90 -1.84
C GLY A 302 16.86 -12.97 -2.41
N SER A 303 17.80 -13.67 -1.78
CA SER A 303 19.16 -13.89 -2.25
C SER A 303 19.53 -15.37 -2.16
N LEU A 304 20.30 -15.87 -3.12
CA LEU A 304 21.07 -17.12 -3.02
C LEU A 304 22.49 -16.87 -2.50
N VAL A 305 22.97 -15.62 -2.55
CA VAL A 305 24.31 -15.23 -2.09
C VAL A 305 24.33 -15.07 -0.57
N ILE A 306 25.37 -15.62 0.07
CA ILE A 306 25.61 -15.55 1.52
C ILE A 306 26.32 -14.21 1.86
N PRO A 307 25.94 -13.49 2.94
CA PRO A 307 26.67 -12.30 3.43
C PRO A 307 28.15 -12.61 3.75
N PRO A 308 29.07 -11.60 3.77
CA PRO A 308 28.83 -10.16 3.78
C PRO A 308 28.91 -9.47 2.41
N SER A 309 29.31 -10.16 1.34
CA SER A 309 29.84 -9.52 0.12
C SER A 309 28.82 -9.34 -1.01
N ARG A 310 27.53 -9.07 -0.75
CA ARG A 310 26.50 -8.99 -1.83
C ARG A 310 26.89 -8.07 -2.99
N TRP A 311 27.37 -6.87 -2.68
CA TRP A 311 27.79 -5.87 -3.67
C TRP A 311 29.06 -6.28 -4.42
N LYS A 312 30.01 -6.87 -3.71
CA LYS A 312 31.27 -7.33 -4.30
C LYS A 312 31.02 -8.55 -5.18
N SER A 313 30.29 -9.55 -4.69
CA SER A 313 29.88 -10.72 -5.46
C SER A 313 29.08 -10.33 -6.72
N ARG A 314 28.21 -9.30 -6.65
CA ARG A 314 27.55 -8.77 -7.86
C ARG A 314 28.54 -8.18 -8.85
N LYS A 315 29.40 -7.27 -8.37
CA LYS A 315 30.42 -6.64 -9.22
C LYS A 315 31.34 -7.66 -9.86
N ASP A 316 31.74 -8.69 -9.11
CA ASP A 316 32.57 -9.78 -9.60
C ASP A 316 31.81 -10.54 -10.71
N LEU A 317 30.54 -10.92 -10.46
CA LEU A 317 29.69 -11.58 -11.47
C LEU A 317 29.45 -10.74 -12.73
N GLU A 318 29.43 -9.41 -12.62
CA GLU A 318 29.26 -8.48 -13.73
C GLU A 318 30.56 -8.24 -14.51
N GLN A 319 31.71 -8.19 -13.80
CA GLN A 319 33.04 -8.07 -14.41
C GLN A 319 33.40 -9.32 -15.22
N GLU A 320 32.91 -10.49 -14.82
CA GLU A 320 33.06 -11.73 -15.57
C GLU A 320 32.21 -11.78 -16.86
N ARG A 321 31.29 -10.83 -17.08
CA ARG A 321 30.44 -10.83 -18.27
C ARG A 321 31.12 -10.19 -19.46
N PRO A 322 31.07 -10.82 -20.64
CA PRO A 322 31.47 -10.17 -21.88
C PRO A 322 30.43 -9.12 -22.29
N TRP A 323 30.90 -7.93 -22.64
CA TRP A 323 30.10 -6.81 -23.16
C TRP A 323 30.58 -6.35 -24.55
N PRO A 324 30.75 -7.26 -25.54
CA PRO A 324 31.36 -6.92 -26.82
C PRO A 324 30.57 -5.89 -27.63
N ILE A 325 29.23 -5.89 -27.57
CA ILE A 325 28.40 -4.93 -28.33
C ILE A 325 28.43 -3.57 -27.65
N ALA A 326 28.22 -3.50 -26.32
CA ALA A 326 28.32 -2.26 -25.58
C ALA A 326 29.71 -1.63 -25.68
N THR A 327 30.78 -2.43 -25.53
CA THR A 327 32.18 -1.96 -25.66
C THR A 327 32.46 -1.41 -27.06
N ARG A 328 31.96 -2.06 -28.12
CA ARG A 328 32.16 -1.62 -29.51
C ARG A 328 31.52 -0.25 -29.80
N HIS A 329 30.46 0.10 -29.08
CA HIS A 329 29.69 1.32 -29.31
C HIS A 329 29.85 2.36 -28.19
N ALA A 330 30.76 2.14 -27.23
CA ALA A 330 30.99 3.05 -26.12
C ALA A 330 31.38 4.47 -26.57
N ASP A 331 32.20 4.56 -27.61
CA ASP A 331 32.73 5.83 -28.13
C ASP A 331 31.81 6.50 -29.18
N ASP A 332 30.80 5.78 -29.69
CA ASP A 332 29.85 6.30 -30.69
C ASP A 332 28.42 5.88 -30.38
N THR A 333 27.90 6.45 -29.30
CA THR A 333 26.49 6.28 -28.93
C THR A 333 25.53 6.87 -29.96
N ASN A 334 25.98 7.79 -30.83
CA ASN A 334 25.14 8.34 -31.89
C ASN A 334 24.86 7.33 -32.99
N ALA A 335 25.83 6.46 -33.32
CA ALA A 335 25.63 5.36 -34.26
C ALA A 335 24.53 4.38 -33.82
N LEU A 336 24.25 4.25 -32.52
CA LEU A 336 23.17 3.40 -32.00
C LEU A 336 21.78 3.95 -32.39
N TYR A 337 21.61 5.27 -32.40
CA TYR A 337 20.29 5.89 -32.62
C TYR A 337 19.92 6.07 -34.09
N VAL A 338 20.82 5.73 -35.01
CA VAL A 338 20.59 5.77 -36.46
C VAL A 338 20.52 4.37 -37.08
N ASP A 339 20.58 3.33 -36.26
CA ASP A 339 20.61 1.93 -36.68
C ASP A 339 19.83 1.05 -35.71
N ARG A 340 18.64 0.62 -36.14
CA ARG A 340 17.72 -0.21 -35.36
C ARG A 340 18.39 -1.50 -34.87
N GLN A 341 19.19 -2.15 -35.71
CA GLN A 341 19.81 -3.43 -35.37
C GLN A 341 20.88 -3.25 -34.29
N LYS A 342 21.68 -2.19 -34.36
CA LYS A 342 22.70 -1.90 -33.35
C LYS A 342 22.09 -1.56 -31.99
N LEU A 343 21.02 -0.75 -31.99
CA LEU A 343 20.30 -0.45 -30.75
C LEU A 343 19.81 -1.74 -30.09
N TYR A 344 19.08 -2.58 -30.82
CA TYR A 344 18.52 -3.81 -30.25
C TYR A 344 19.59 -4.81 -29.84
N ALA A 345 20.66 -4.96 -30.62
CA ALA A 345 21.79 -5.80 -30.23
C ALA A 345 22.38 -5.38 -28.87
N MET A 346 22.50 -4.07 -28.61
CA MET A 346 22.98 -3.55 -27.33
C MET A 346 21.98 -3.81 -26.20
N LEU A 347 20.69 -3.50 -26.43
CA LEU A 347 19.66 -3.70 -25.43
C LEU A 347 19.51 -5.19 -25.05
N ASP A 348 19.55 -6.09 -26.03
CA ASP A 348 19.41 -7.54 -25.83
C ASP A 348 20.66 -8.20 -25.25
N GLU A 349 21.86 -7.69 -25.53
CA GLU A 349 23.08 -8.09 -24.81
C GLU A 349 22.95 -7.76 -23.33
N SER A 350 22.53 -6.55 -23.01
CA SER A 350 22.42 -6.12 -21.63
C SER A 350 21.30 -6.81 -20.88
N ASP A 351 20.14 -7.04 -21.51
CA ASP A 351 19.03 -7.77 -20.90
C ASP A 351 19.48 -9.19 -20.52
N ARG A 352 20.12 -9.91 -21.45
CA ARG A 352 20.61 -11.27 -21.20
C ARG A 352 21.66 -11.32 -20.08
N ASN A 353 22.62 -10.39 -20.08
CA ASN A 353 23.66 -10.34 -19.05
C ASN A 353 23.08 -10.03 -17.67
N HIS A 354 22.17 -9.05 -17.57
CA HIS A 354 21.52 -8.70 -16.31
C HIS A 354 20.61 -9.81 -15.80
N ASP A 355 19.80 -10.42 -16.67
CA ASP A 355 18.91 -11.52 -16.30
C ASP A 355 19.71 -12.73 -15.79
N HIS A 356 20.86 -13.00 -16.40
CA HIS A 356 21.76 -14.05 -15.92
C HIS A 356 22.39 -13.72 -14.55
N VAL A 357 22.88 -12.49 -14.34
CA VAL A 357 23.40 -12.10 -13.01
C VAL A 357 22.29 -12.19 -11.96
N ARG A 358 21.06 -11.80 -12.31
CA ARG A 358 19.90 -11.90 -11.43
C ARG A 358 19.55 -13.35 -11.07
N SER A 359 19.55 -14.27 -12.03
CA SER A 359 19.24 -15.68 -11.76
C SER A 359 20.29 -16.32 -10.83
N LEU A 360 21.57 -15.99 -11.00
CA LEU A 360 22.63 -16.42 -10.08
C LEU A 360 22.45 -15.84 -8.67
N GLN A 361 21.93 -14.61 -8.56
CA GLN A 361 21.79 -13.94 -7.28
C GLN A 361 20.51 -14.26 -6.53
N ARG A 362 19.40 -14.45 -7.22
CA ARG A 362 18.06 -14.54 -6.63
C ARG A 362 17.39 -15.88 -6.90
N GLY A 363 17.91 -16.67 -7.84
CA GLY A 363 17.26 -17.87 -8.35
C GLY A 363 16.13 -17.55 -9.31
N GLU A 364 15.31 -18.57 -9.57
CA GLU A 364 14.13 -18.43 -10.41
C GLU A 364 13.09 -17.50 -9.76
N PRO A 365 12.44 -16.63 -10.54
CA PRO A 365 11.36 -15.78 -10.04
C PRO A 365 10.24 -16.63 -9.43
N LYS A 366 9.95 -16.41 -8.15
CA LYS A 366 8.81 -17.05 -7.49
C LYS A 366 7.53 -16.32 -7.87
N SER A 367 6.53 -17.04 -8.37
CA SER A 367 5.20 -16.47 -8.54
C SER A 367 4.62 -16.17 -7.15
N PRO A 368 4.19 -14.93 -6.89
CA PRO A 368 3.59 -14.61 -5.60
C PRO A 368 2.28 -15.39 -5.42
N TRP A 369 2.04 -15.90 -4.22
CA TRP A 369 0.72 -16.39 -3.83
C TRP A 369 -0.28 -15.23 -3.70
N ARG A 370 -1.55 -15.50 -3.41
CA ARG A 370 -2.58 -14.48 -3.15
C ARG A 370 -2.20 -13.55 -2.00
N GLU A 371 -2.76 -12.34 -1.95
CA GLU A 371 -2.45 -11.38 -0.87
C GLU A 371 -2.90 -11.89 0.51
N PRO A 372 -2.14 -11.64 1.60
CA PRO A 372 -2.51 -12.08 2.94
C PRO A 372 -3.90 -11.59 3.37
N TRP A 373 -4.26 -10.33 3.07
CA TRP A 373 -5.58 -9.79 3.41
C TRP A 373 -6.74 -10.51 2.69
N ILE A 374 -6.50 -11.06 1.49
CA ILE A 374 -7.48 -11.88 0.76
C ILE A 374 -7.65 -13.22 1.48
N SER A 375 -6.53 -13.84 1.90
CA SER A 375 -6.56 -15.08 2.69
C SER A 375 -7.36 -14.89 3.98
N ILE A 376 -7.22 -13.74 4.65
CA ILE A 376 -7.99 -13.40 5.86
C ILE A 376 -9.50 -13.34 5.57
N ILE A 377 -9.92 -12.65 4.50
CA ILE A 377 -11.34 -12.59 4.11
C ILE A 377 -11.88 -13.99 3.85
N GLN A 378 -11.12 -14.82 3.12
CA GLN A 378 -11.53 -16.17 2.79
C GLN A 378 -11.62 -17.07 4.02
N SER A 379 -10.60 -17.05 4.88
CA SER A 379 -10.56 -17.82 6.13
C SER A 379 -11.80 -17.50 6.98
N ARG A 380 -12.06 -16.21 7.18
CA ARG A 380 -13.21 -15.73 7.95
C ARG A 380 -14.54 -16.07 7.31
N THR A 381 -14.64 -16.00 5.98
CA THR A 381 -15.87 -16.38 5.25
C THR A 381 -16.13 -17.87 5.38
N GLN A 382 -15.12 -18.70 5.12
CA GLN A 382 -15.19 -20.15 5.22
C GLN A 382 -15.55 -20.60 6.63
N TRP A 383 -14.85 -20.08 7.64
CA TRP A 383 -15.16 -20.35 9.05
C TRP A 383 -16.61 -19.96 9.38
N SER A 384 -17.08 -18.83 8.87
CA SER A 384 -18.45 -18.42 9.09
C SER A 384 -19.45 -19.42 8.50
N LEU A 385 -19.20 -19.89 7.29
CA LEU A 385 -20.11 -20.79 6.57
C LEU A 385 -20.14 -22.16 7.25
N SER A 386 -18.99 -22.66 7.72
CA SER A 386 -18.93 -23.94 8.45
C SER A 386 -19.63 -23.89 9.80
N HIS A 387 -19.83 -22.70 10.38
CA HIS A 387 -20.52 -22.50 11.67
C HIS A 387 -21.94 -21.91 11.50
N GLY A 388 -22.63 -22.22 10.39
CA GLY A 388 -24.02 -21.83 10.17
C GLY A 388 -24.23 -20.34 9.86
N GLY A 389 -23.20 -19.65 9.39
CA GLY A 389 -23.28 -18.27 8.94
C GLY A 389 -24.10 -18.10 7.65
N PRO A 390 -24.52 -16.86 7.34
CA PRO A 390 -25.29 -16.57 6.14
C PRO A 390 -24.47 -16.88 4.87
N GLN A 391 -25.14 -17.27 3.78
CA GLN A 391 -24.49 -17.61 2.49
C GLN A 391 -24.14 -16.37 1.67
N ASP A 392 -24.87 -15.28 1.85
CA ASP A 392 -24.73 -14.01 1.13
C ASP A 392 -23.74 -13.06 1.82
N GLN A 393 -22.66 -13.58 2.41
CA GLN A 393 -21.70 -12.75 3.16
C GLN A 393 -21.06 -11.72 2.23
N LYS A 394 -21.29 -10.44 2.52
CA LYS A 394 -20.62 -9.32 1.85
C LYS A 394 -19.60 -8.67 2.78
N TRP A 395 -18.45 -8.33 2.22
CA TRP A 395 -17.38 -7.57 2.88
C TRP A 395 -17.26 -6.19 2.26
N GLY A 396 -16.74 -5.24 3.03
CA GLY A 396 -16.58 -3.86 2.59
C GLY A 396 -16.93 -2.86 3.68
N PHE A 397 -17.66 -1.79 3.35
CA PHE A 397 -17.95 -0.69 4.28
C PHE A 397 -19.44 -0.52 4.54
N VAL A 398 -19.75 0.20 5.61
CA VAL A 398 -21.03 0.91 5.72
C VAL A 398 -20.89 2.27 5.03
N GLY A 399 -21.90 2.66 4.25
CA GLY A 399 -21.93 3.93 3.52
C GLY A 399 -23.17 4.74 3.84
N TYR A 400 -23.06 6.05 4.04
CA TYR A 400 -24.20 6.93 4.31
C TYR A 400 -24.47 7.86 3.12
N MET A 401 -25.70 7.86 2.64
CA MET A 401 -26.20 8.80 1.64
C MET A 401 -26.80 10.02 2.35
N LEU A 402 -26.00 11.09 2.50
CA LEU A 402 -26.38 12.27 3.29
C LEU A 402 -26.90 13.45 2.46
N THR A 403 -26.60 13.47 1.15
CA THR A 403 -27.19 14.49 0.28
C THR A 403 -28.66 14.18 -0.02
N ARG A 404 -29.55 15.15 0.18
CA ARG A 404 -31.01 14.95 0.05
C ARG A 404 -31.61 15.62 -1.19
N LYS A 405 -30.79 16.39 -1.92
CA LYS A 405 -31.21 17.14 -3.10
C LYS A 405 -31.44 16.24 -4.33
N PRO A 406 -30.62 15.20 -4.59
CA PRO A 406 -30.77 14.43 -5.81
C PRO A 406 -32.05 13.63 -5.85
N CYS A 407 -32.65 13.50 -7.03
CA CYS A 407 -33.78 12.61 -7.25
C CYS A 407 -33.34 11.14 -7.33
N HIS A 408 -34.30 10.22 -7.37
CA HIS A 408 -34.01 8.78 -7.44
C HIS A 408 -33.14 8.43 -8.66
N GLN A 409 -33.47 8.96 -9.83
CA GLN A 409 -32.72 8.73 -11.07
C GLN A 409 -31.28 9.27 -11.00
N GLU A 410 -31.08 10.43 -10.38
CA GLU A 410 -29.73 10.98 -10.18
C GLU A 410 -28.90 10.13 -9.22
N TRP A 411 -29.54 9.57 -8.18
CA TRP A 411 -28.90 8.61 -7.28
C TRP A 411 -28.54 7.30 -7.97
N GLU A 412 -29.41 6.75 -8.82
CA GLU A 412 -29.11 5.56 -9.62
C GLU A 412 -27.92 5.82 -10.55
N MET A 413 -27.89 6.98 -11.22
CA MET A 413 -26.77 7.36 -12.08
C MET A 413 -25.46 7.54 -11.30
N PHE A 414 -25.52 8.16 -10.11
CA PHE A 414 -24.37 8.27 -9.21
C PHE A 414 -23.85 6.89 -8.81
N LEU A 415 -24.72 6.01 -8.31
CA LEU A 415 -24.35 4.66 -7.86
C LEU A 415 -23.80 3.85 -9.03
N SER A 416 -24.38 3.94 -10.22
CA SER A 416 -23.87 3.27 -11.42
C SER A 416 -22.41 3.69 -11.72
N ARG A 417 -22.10 4.99 -11.69
CA ARG A 417 -20.72 5.49 -11.89
C ARG A 417 -19.77 5.04 -10.78
N LEU A 418 -20.24 5.05 -9.52
CA LEU A 418 -19.45 4.62 -8.37
C LEU A 418 -19.13 3.12 -8.42
N TYR A 419 -20.11 2.26 -8.67
CA TYR A 419 -19.89 0.81 -8.80
C TYR A 419 -19.05 0.48 -10.02
N ALA A 420 -19.14 1.26 -11.12
CA ALA A 420 -18.20 1.13 -12.24
C ALA A 420 -16.74 1.38 -11.83
N ASP A 421 -16.49 2.25 -10.85
CA ASP A 421 -15.14 2.41 -10.28
C ASP A 421 -14.75 1.24 -9.38
N PHE A 422 -15.67 0.70 -8.58
CA PHE A 422 -15.39 -0.49 -7.76
C PHE A 422 -15.10 -1.73 -8.61
N HIS A 423 -15.80 -1.91 -9.74
CA HIS A 423 -15.56 -3.03 -10.63
C HIS A 423 -14.17 -3.02 -11.29
N LYS A 424 -13.50 -1.86 -11.34
CA LYS A 424 -12.13 -1.74 -11.81
C LYS A 424 -11.09 -2.19 -10.77
N SER A 425 -11.45 -2.34 -9.49
CA SER A 425 -10.52 -2.79 -8.46
C SER A 425 -10.02 -4.23 -8.71
N GLY A 426 -8.80 -4.51 -8.24
CA GLY A 426 -8.23 -5.85 -8.21
C GLY A 426 -7.35 -6.24 -9.40
N GLY A 427 -7.16 -5.35 -10.39
CA GLY A 427 -6.32 -5.66 -11.54
C GLY A 427 -4.88 -5.94 -11.10
N GLY A 428 -4.34 -7.10 -11.48
CA GLY A 428 -2.97 -7.52 -11.11
C GLY A 428 -2.80 -7.91 -9.64
N ILE A 429 -3.88 -8.01 -8.86
CA ILE A 429 -3.85 -8.44 -7.47
C ILE A 429 -4.19 -9.94 -7.39
N GLU A 430 -3.18 -10.75 -7.07
CA GLU A 430 -3.31 -12.21 -7.01
C GLU A 430 -4.39 -12.64 -6.00
N GLY A 431 -5.35 -13.44 -6.47
CA GLY A 431 -6.49 -13.95 -5.70
C GLY A 431 -7.67 -13.00 -5.51
N PHE A 432 -7.63 -11.75 -6.02
CA PHE A 432 -8.71 -10.77 -5.79
C PHE A 432 -10.06 -11.23 -6.37
N ASP A 433 -10.06 -11.90 -7.52
CA ASP A 433 -11.28 -12.41 -8.17
C ASP A 433 -12.08 -13.35 -7.26
N MET A 434 -11.40 -14.07 -6.36
CA MET A 434 -12.04 -14.98 -5.41
C MET A 434 -12.89 -14.25 -4.37
N VAL A 435 -12.60 -12.97 -4.08
CA VAL A 435 -13.34 -12.17 -3.10
C VAL A 435 -14.19 -11.07 -3.75
N LYS A 436 -13.92 -10.72 -5.01
CA LYS A 436 -14.55 -9.62 -5.76
C LYS A 436 -16.08 -9.66 -5.78
N HIS A 437 -16.68 -10.84 -5.96
CA HIS A 437 -18.15 -10.99 -6.07
C HIS A 437 -18.91 -10.71 -4.76
N ASN A 438 -18.19 -10.72 -3.63
CA ASN A 438 -18.75 -10.46 -2.29
C ASN A 438 -18.38 -9.08 -1.75
N MET A 439 -17.70 -8.26 -2.54
CA MET A 439 -17.38 -6.87 -2.22
C MET A 439 -18.62 -5.98 -2.36
N ASP A 440 -18.99 -5.24 -1.32
CA ASP A 440 -20.13 -4.32 -1.38
C ASP A 440 -20.08 -3.22 -0.31
N ILE A 441 -20.91 -2.19 -0.48
CA ILE A 441 -21.20 -1.19 0.56
C ILE A 441 -22.60 -1.43 1.10
N GLN A 442 -22.72 -1.54 2.43
CA GLN A 442 -24.02 -1.50 3.09
C GLN A 442 -24.49 -0.04 3.19
N TRP A 443 -25.32 0.38 2.22
CA TRP A 443 -25.84 1.75 2.16
C TRP A 443 -26.93 2.00 3.19
N ILE A 444 -26.83 3.15 3.86
CA ILE A 444 -27.81 3.72 4.78
C ILE A 444 -28.32 5.02 4.16
N ASN A 445 -29.63 5.09 3.93
CA ASN A 445 -30.27 6.30 3.45
C ASN A 445 -30.42 7.29 4.61
N GLY A 446 -29.68 8.39 4.58
CA GLY A 446 -29.72 9.39 5.64
C GLY A 446 -31.10 10.01 5.83
N LYS A 447 -31.94 10.08 4.79
CA LYS A 447 -33.33 10.57 4.91
C LYS A 447 -34.17 9.61 5.75
N ASP A 448 -34.12 8.32 5.44
CA ASP A 448 -34.93 7.29 6.09
C ASP A 448 -34.47 7.04 7.54
N SER A 449 -33.19 7.25 7.81
CA SER A 449 -32.60 7.19 9.16
C SER A 449 -32.69 8.52 9.94
N GLY A 450 -33.42 9.53 9.44
CA GLY A 450 -33.62 10.80 10.15
C GLY A 450 -32.39 11.72 10.25
N LEU A 451 -31.32 11.46 9.49
CA LEU A 451 -30.06 12.20 9.52
C LEU A 451 -30.10 13.46 8.67
N PRO A 452 -29.82 14.66 9.22
CA PRO A 452 -29.88 15.91 8.46
C PRO A 452 -29.00 15.92 7.20
N HIS A 453 -29.34 16.82 6.27
CA HIS A 453 -28.61 16.97 5.00
C HIS A 453 -27.12 17.27 5.25
N ASP A 454 -26.24 16.45 4.68
CA ASP A 454 -24.78 16.56 4.76
C ASP A 454 -24.21 16.60 6.20
N ASP A 455 -24.95 16.11 7.20
CA ASP A 455 -24.52 16.14 8.61
C ASP A 455 -23.70 14.90 8.99
N ILE A 456 -22.38 15.03 8.89
CA ILE A 456 -21.40 13.99 9.22
C ILE A 456 -21.42 13.64 10.71
N GLU A 457 -21.67 14.60 11.61
CA GLU A 457 -21.67 14.34 13.05
C GLU A 457 -22.92 13.56 13.48
N ALA A 458 -24.07 13.82 12.86
CA ALA A 458 -25.24 12.96 12.98
C ALA A 458 -24.97 11.54 12.48
N ALA A 459 -24.31 11.40 11.32
CA ALA A 459 -23.92 10.08 10.80
C ALA A 459 -22.95 9.34 11.73
N LYS A 460 -21.96 10.03 12.32
CA LYS A 460 -21.04 9.44 13.32
C LYS A 460 -21.79 8.91 14.54
N ARG A 461 -22.74 9.68 15.08
CA ARG A 461 -23.58 9.25 16.21
C ARG A 461 -24.42 8.03 15.85
N HIS A 462 -25.06 8.03 14.68
CA HIS A 462 -25.84 6.90 14.21
C HIS A 462 -24.97 5.66 14.00
N PHE A 463 -23.80 5.80 13.37
CA PHE A 463 -22.88 4.69 13.12
C PHE A 463 -22.40 4.02 14.41
N ARG A 464 -22.14 4.77 15.49
CA ARG A 464 -21.75 4.19 16.79
C ARG A 464 -22.83 3.25 17.36
N ALA A 465 -24.10 3.59 17.18
CA ALA A 465 -25.21 2.72 17.60
C ALA A 465 -25.39 1.56 16.62
N PHE A 466 -25.35 1.85 15.32
CA PHE A 466 -25.56 0.88 14.25
C PHE A 466 -24.48 -0.21 14.19
N SER A 467 -23.22 0.13 14.45
CA SER A 467 -22.09 -0.82 14.36
C SER A 467 -22.16 -1.96 15.38
N SER A 468 -22.92 -1.76 16.45
CA SER A 468 -23.20 -2.75 17.49
C SER A 468 -24.57 -3.41 17.34
N SER A 469 -25.38 -3.00 16.35
CA SER A 469 -26.71 -3.57 16.12
C SER A 469 -26.64 -4.94 15.44
N THR A 470 -27.76 -5.66 15.44
CA THR A 470 -27.93 -6.91 14.68
C THR A 470 -28.06 -6.68 13.17
N ASP A 471 -28.36 -5.45 12.75
CA ASP A 471 -28.66 -5.11 11.35
C ASP A 471 -27.39 -4.83 10.53
N ILE A 472 -26.25 -4.61 11.18
CA ILE A 472 -24.98 -4.49 10.48
C ILE A 472 -24.56 -5.86 9.93
N ARG A 473 -24.13 -5.89 8.67
CA ARG A 473 -23.59 -7.11 8.06
C ARG A 473 -22.39 -7.60 8.87
N LYS A 474 -22.28 -8.92 9.06
CA LYS A 474 -21.25 -9.52 9.95
C LYS A 474 -19.81 -9.23 9.49
N ARG A 475 -19.59 -9.06 8.18
CA ARG A 475 -18.26 -8.96 7.56
C ARG A 475 -17.90 -7.58 7.01
N VAL A 476 -18.71 -6.55 7.27
CA VAL A 476 -18.32 -5.17 6.94
C VAL A 476 -17.35 -4.61 7.96
N TRP A 477 -16.49 -3.70 7.52
CA TRP A 477 -15.62 -2.90 8.36
C TRP A 477 -16.44 -2.04 9.32
N LYS A 478 -16.12 -2.13 10.61
CA LYS A 478 -16.91 -1.51 11.69
C LYS A 478 -16.23 -0.32 12.39
N MET A 479 -14.98 -0.02 12.04
CA MET A 479 -14.23 1.05 12.71
C MET A 479 -14.40 2.40 12.03
N ASP A 480 -14.70 2.42 10.74
CA ASP A 480 -14.79 3.63 9.92
C ASP A 480 -15.91 3.43 8.89
N PHE A 481 -16.42 4.52 8.31
CA PHE A 481 -17.53 4.44 7.33
C PHE A 481 -17.37 5.46 6.21
N LEU A 482 -18.06 5.21 5.09
CA LEU A 482 -18.05 6.08 3.92
C LEU A 482 -19.28 7.00 3.94
N VAL A 483 -19.13 8.19 3.36
CA VAL A 483 -20.18 9.21 3.24
C VAL A 483 -20.24 9.71 1.80
N VAL A 484 -21.48 9.89 1.34
CA VAL A 484 -21.85 10.66 0.15
C VAL A 484 -22.62 11.89 0.60
N ASP A 485 -21.90 13.00 0.79
CA ASP A 485 -22.48 14.33 0.95
C ASP A 485 -22.62 15.01 -0.42
N SER A 486 -23.09 16.27 -0.43
CA SER A 486 -23.22 17.01 -1.69
C SER A 486 -21.91 17.09 -2.46
N GLU A 487 -20.78 17.33 -1.80
CA GLU A 487 -19.49 17.45 -2.49
C GLU A 487 -19.09 16.12 -3.18
N CYS A 488 -19.20 15.00 -2.47
CA CYS A 488 -18.96 13.67 -3.03
C CYS A 488 -19.90 13.38 -4.21
N PHE A 489 -21.19 13.70 -4.07
CA PHE A 489 -22.16 13.52 -5.15
C PHE A 489 -21.79 14.31 -6.40
N HIS A 490 -21.45 15.60 -6.24
CA HIS A 490 -21.06 16.46 -7.36
C HIS A 490 -19.77 15.97 -8.03
N SER A 491 -18.82 15.38 -7.28
CA SER A 491 -17.57 14.86 -7.84
C SER A 491 -17.78 13.79 -8.91
N TYR A 492 -18.86 13.01 -8.79
CA TYR A 492 -19.24 11.97 -9.75
C TYR A 492 -20.15 12.49 -10.86
N MET A 493 -21.04 13.42 -10.53
CA MET A 493 -22.11 13.86 -11.44
C MET A 493 -21.64 14.96 -12.38
N ASN A 494 -20.84 15.87 -11.84
CA ASN A 494 -20.29 17.05 -12.53
C ASN A 494 -18.75 17.03 -12.41
N PRO A 495 -18.08 16.07 -13.08
CA PRO A 495 -16.62 16.01 -13.05
C PRO A 495 -16.08 17.33 -13.60
N GLU A 496 -15.26 18.02 -12.80
CA GLU A 496 -14.67 19.29 -13.22
C GLU A 496 -13.89 19.12 -14.52
N PRO A 497 -13.92 20.13 -15.41
CA PRO A 497 -13.04 20.15 -16.56
C PRO A 497 -11.60 20.06 -16.05
N LYS A 498 -10.79 19.20 -16.68
CA LYS A 498 -9.37 19.09 -16.35
C LYS A 498 -8.78 20.50 -16.41
N LEU A 499 -8.30 21.03 -15.28
CA LEU A 499 -7.47 22.24 -15.30
C LEU A 499 -6.32 21.93 -16.26
N GLY A 500 -6.22 22.70 -17.35
CA GLY A 500 -5.36 22.38 -18.47
C GLY A 500 -3.91 22.08 -18.08
N SER A 501 -3.22 21.30 -18.91
CA SER A 501 -1.80 20.89 -18.81
C SER A 501 -1.35 20.08 -17.58
N ILE A 502 -2.22 19.82 -16.58
CA ILE A 502 -1.85 18.96 -15.43
C ILE A 502 -1.51 17.55 -15.93
N LYS A 503 -0.26 17.10 -15.74
CA LYS A 503 0.22 15.81 -16.22
C LYS A 503 -0.17 14.66 -15.29
N CYS A 504 -0.62 14.97 -14.06
CA CYS A 504 -1.17 14.02 -13.09
C CYS A 504 -2.46 13.33 -13.58
N SER A 505 -2.30 12.37 -14.49
CA SER A 505 -3.41 11.56 -14.97
C SER A 505 -3.87 10.58 -13.91
N GLY A 506 -5.15 10.26 -13.89
CA GLY A 506 -5.74 9.36 -12.90
C GLY A 506 -6.03 10.01 -11.55
N ASP A 507 -5.30 11.03 -11.09
CA ASP A 507 -5.47 11.53 -9.71
C ASP A 507 -6.78 12.29 -9.48
N TYR A 508 -7.46 12.69 -10.56
CA TYR A 508 -8.75 13.35 -10.55
C TYR A 508 -9.85 12.38 -10.98
N GLY A 509 -10.83 12.18 -10.11
CA GLY A 509 -12.00 11.34 -10.35
C GLY A 509 -13.06 11.57 -9.28
N GLY A 510 -14.16 10.82 -9.38
CA GLY A 510 -15.16 10.79 -8.33
C GLY A 510 -14.58 10.21 -7.04
N TYR A 511 -15.01 10.75 -5.91
CA TYR A 511 -14.52 10.34 -4.59
C TYR A 511 -15.64 10.21 -3.56
N LEU A 512 -15.36 9.39 -2.55
CA LEU A 512 -16.16 9.24 -1.35
C LEU A 512 -15.42 9.87 -0.17
N LYS A 513 -16.15 10.24 0.88
CA LYS A 513 -15.56 10.73 2.12
C LYS A 513 -15.48 9.59 3.13
N LEU A 514 -14.27 9.22 3.52
CA LEU A 514 -14.02 8.29 4.60
C LEU A 514 -14.05 9.05 5.92
N VAL A 515 -14.86 8.57 6.87
CA VAL A 515 -15.01 9.14 8.20
C VAL A 515 -14.37 8.21 9.22
N ASP A 516 -13.39 8.75 9.92
CA ASP A 516 -12.60 8.05 10.94
C ASP A 516 -13.21 8.28 12.31
N THR A 517 -13.62 7.19 12.97
CA THR A 517 -14.32 7.29 14.25
C THR A 517 -13.40 7.25 15.46
N ALA A 518 -12.10 7.01 15.26
CA ALA A 518 -11.14 6.95 16.35
C ALA A 518 -10.91 8.33 16.98
N ALA A 519 -10.78 8.33 18.31
CA ALA A 519 -10.36 9.51 19.06
C ALA A 519 -8.82 9.61 19.03
N TYR A 520 -8.31 10.74 18.56
CA TYR A 520 -6.88 11.03 18.55
C TYR A 520 -6.55 12.17 19.49
N ARG A 521 -5.36 12.10 20.09
CA ARG A 521 -4.77 13.26 20.75
C ARG A 521 -4.38 14.29 19.69
N GLN A 522 -4.72 15.56 19.91
CA GLN A 522 -4.48 16.61 18.92
C GLN A 522 -2.99 16.78 18.63
N GLU A 523 -2.13 16.68 19.65
CA GLU A 523 -0.68 16.82 19.49
C GLU A 523 -0.10 15.75 18.55
N LEU A 524 -0.67 14.54 18.59
CA LEU A 524 -0.26 13.46 17.71
C LEU A 524 -0.67 13.72 16.25
N ILE A 525 -1.86 14.30 16.04
CA ILE A 525 -2.32 14.68 14.70
C ILE A 525 -1.45 15.81 14.15
N ASP A 526 -1.21 16.85 14.93
CA ASP A 526 -0.39 17.99 14.51
C ASP A 526 1.04 17.57 14.16
N ALA A 527 1.60 16.58 14.85
CA ALA A 527 2.93 16.05 14.58
C ALA A 527 3.01 15.13 13.35
N THR A 528 2.04 14.22 13.18
CA THR A 528 2.17 13.09 12.21
C THR A 528 1.29 13.23 10.96
N SER A 529 0.23 14.01 11.07
CA SER A 529 -0.85 14.10 10.08
C SER A 529 -1.50 15.50 10.12
N PRO A 530 -0.71 16.58 9.99
CA PRO A 530 -1.19 17.93 10.25
C PRO A 530 -2.37 18.30 9.36
N GLY A 531 -3.36 18.97 9.94
CA GLY A 531 -4.59 19.36 9.24
C GLY A 531 -5.61 18.24 9.03
N TYR A 532 -5.35 17.02 9.49
CA TYR A 532 -6.33 15.94 9.45
C TYR A 532 -7.52 16.20 10.39
N GLN A 533 -8.73 16.02 9.88
CA GLN A 533 -9.99 16.36 10.59
C GLN A 533 -10.88 15.13 10.84
N ASN A 534 -10.28 13.96 11.09
CA ASN A 534 -11.01 12.69 11.22
C ASN A 534 -11.85 12.33 9.98
N GLN A 535 -11.48 12.88 8.83
CA GLN A 535 -12.11 12.61 7.56
C GLN A 535 -11.12 12.83 6.42
N MET A 536 -11.26 12.04 5.36
CA MET A 536 -10.42 12.12 4.17
C MET A 536 -11.25 11.77 2.93
N ARG A 537 -11.05 12.49 1.83
CA ARG A 537 -11.66 12.12 0.54
C ARG A 537 -10.83 11.02 -0.10
N VAL A 538 -11.46 10.00 -0.67
CA VAL A 538 -10.80 8.84 -1.29
C VAL A 538 -11.38 8.61 -2.66
N LEU A 539 -10.54 8.50 -3.70
CA LEU A 539 -11.01 8.15 -5.04
C LEU A 539 -11.81 6.83 -4.99
N GLY A 540 -12.97 6.77 -5.63
CA GLY A 540 -13.85 5.59 -5.51
C GLY A 540 -13.18 4.30 -5.94
N ARG A 541 -12.35 4.34 -7.00
CA ARG A 541 -11.60 3.17 -7.47
C ARG A 541 -10.58 2.62 -6.48
N LEU A 542 -10.14 3.43 -5.51
CA LEU A 542 -9.18 3.04 -4.47
C LEU A 542 -9.85 2.45 -3.23
N VAL A 543 -11.18 2.54 -3.11
CA VAL A 543 -11.90 2.09 -1.91
C VAL A 543 -11.61 0.62 -1.61
N PHE A 544 -11.66 -0.24 -2.63
CA PHE A 544 -11.41 -1.68 -2.47
C PHE A 544 -10.07 -2.15 -3.00
N ASP A 545 -9.45 -1.35 -3.85
CA ASP A 545 -8.14 -1.64 -4.45
C ASP A 545 -6.99 -1.32 -3.49
N ASP A 546 -7.18 -0.34 -2.60
CA ASP A 546 -6.09 0.25 -1.83
C ASP A 546 -6.47 0.57 -0.37
N LEU A 547 -7.58 1.26 -0.15
CA LEU A 547 -8.02 1.66 1.19
C LEU A 547 -8.44 0.45 2.04
N TYR A 548 -9.36 -0.37 1.54
CA TYR A 548 -9.86 -1.53 2.30
C TYR A 548 -8.74 -2.50 2.68
N PRO A 549 -7.83 -2.91 1.78
CA PRO A 549 -6.70 -3.76 2.16
C PRO A 549 -5.87 -3.18 3.32
N GLN A 550 -5.56 -1.88 3.27
CA GLN A 550 -4.76 -1.22 4.31
C GLN A 550 -5.48 -1.16 5.67
N LEU A 551 -6.81 -0.97 5.67
CA LEU A 551 -7.60 -0.97 6.91
C LEU A 551 -7.80 -2.39 7.44
N ALA A 552 -8.21 -3.32 6.58
CA ALA A 552 -8.49 -4.71 6.94
C ALA A 552 -7.24 -5.48 7.39
N GLY A 553 -6.08 -5.15 6.81
CA GLY A 553 -4.77 -5.63 7.26
C GLY A 553 -4.25 -4.93 8.51
N LEU A 554 -5.01 -4.00 9.12
CA LEU A 554 -4.58 -3.20 10.28
C LEU A 554 -3.23 -2.47 10.03
N VAL A 555 -2.97 -2.14 8.77
CA VAL A 555 -1.68 -1.65 8.27
C VAL A 555 -1.54 -0.16 8.53
N GLN A 556 -2.60 0.58 8.22
CA GLN A 556 -2.67 2.05 8.32
C GLN A 556 -4.06 2.44 8.81
N ARG A 557 -4.16 3.57 9.52
CA ARG A 557 -5.45 4.24 9.77
C ARG A 557 -5.67 5.35 8.75
N PRO A 558 -6.90 5.87 8.60
CA PRO A 558 -7.17 6.97 7.68
C PRO A 558 -6.27 8.20 7.90
N ARG A 559 -5.96 8.56 9.15
CA ARG A 559 -4.98 9.60 9.47
C ARG A 559 -3.60 9.34 8.86
N ASP A 560 -3.21 8.08 8.72
CA ASP A 560 -1.88 7.71 8.28
C ASP A 560 -1.69 7.87 6.77
N LEU A 561 -2.80 7.81 6.04
CA LEU A 561 -2.88 8.05 4.61
C LEU A 561 -3.05 9.53 4.25
N TRP A 562 -3.50 10.36 5.21
CA TRP A 562 -3.73 11.80 5.01
C TRP A 562 -2.52 12.54 4.41
N PRO A 563 -1.26 12.26 4.81
CA PRO A 563 -0.10 12.90 4.18
C PRO A 563 0.05 12.70 2.69
N LEU A 564 -0.53 11.64 2.13
CA LEU A 564 -0.56 11.41 0.68
C LEU A 564 -1.67 12.20 -0.03
N ALA A 565 -2.64 12.71 0.73
CA ALA A 565 -3.78 13.47 0.22
C ALA A 565 -3.62 14.99 0.43
N MET A 566 -2.90 15.44 1.46
CA MET A 566 -2.97 16.83 1.93
C MET A 566 -2.53 17.87 0.89
N LEU A 567 -1.57 17.53 0.02
CA LEU A 567 -1.13 18.40 -1.08
C LEU A 567 -2.01 18.32 -2.32
N HIS A 568 -2.84 17.28 -2.46
CA HIS A 568 -3.73 17.18 -3.61
C HIS A 568 -4.64 18.42 -3.68
N PRO A 569 -4.92 19.03 -4.85
CA PRO A 569 -5.70 20.27 -4.93
C PRO A 569 -7.12 20.18 -4.36
N LYS A 570 -7.65 18.95 -4.26
CA LYS A 570 -8.94 18.65 -3.62
C LYS A 570 -8.80 17.89 -2.29
N GLN A 571 -7.58 17.74 -1.78
CA GLN A 571 -7.28 16.93 -0.59
C GLN A 571 -7.87 15.52 -0.68
N VAL A 572 -7.65 14.87 -1.83
CA VAL A 572 -8.16 13.54 -2.14
C VAL A 572 -6.99 12.57 -2.08
N TYR A 573 -7.17 11.47 -1.38
CA TYR A 573 -6.29 10.32 -1.43
C TYR A 573 -6.42 9.67 -2.79
N ALA A 574 -5.36 9.86 -3.60
CA ALA A 574 -5.24 9.32 -4.95
C ALA A 574 -4.28 8.13 -5.02
N GLY A 575 -3.93 7.52 -3.88
CA GLY A 575 -2.88 6.50 -3.75
C GLY A 575 -1.50 7.14 -3.56
N PHE A 576 -0.43 6.33 -3.56
CA PHE A 576 0.93 6.80 -3.28
C PHE A 576 1.48 7.72 -4.40
N PRO A 577 1.66 9.03 -4.19
CA PRO A 577 2.11 9.93 -5.24
C PRO A 577 3.63 10.02 -5.30
N VAL A 578 4.15 10.25 -6.50
CA VAL A 578 5.59 10.50 -6.72
C VAL A 578 5.94 11.99 -6.57
N GLN A 579 7.23 12.30 -6.47
CA GLN A 579 7.69 13.66 -6.23
C GLN A 579 7.28 14.64 -7.34
N GLY A 580 7.34 14.20 -8.60
CA GLY A 580 6.85 14.99 -9.73
C GLY A 580 5.37 15.34 -9.60
N GLN A 581 4.53 14.39 -9.16
CA GLN A 581 3.10 14.62 -8.95
C GLN A 581 2.83 15.61 -7.82
N MET A 582 3.49 15.42 -6.66
CA MET A 582 3.30 16.33 -5.53
C MET A 582 3.73 17.76 -5.87
N SER A 583 4.82 17.92 -6.64
CA SER A 583 5.29 19.23 -7.11
C SER A 583 4.26 19.91 -8.01
N GLU A 584 3.61 19.16 -8.91
CA GLU A 584 2.53 19.69 -9.75
C GLU A 584 1.32 20.12 -8.92
N TRP A 585 0.93 19.33 -7.91
CA TRP A 585 -0.17 19.67 -7.02
C TRP A 585 0.10 20.94 -6.21
N GLU A 586 1.32 21.09 -5.71
CA GLU A 586 1.75 22.30 -5.01
C GLU A 586 1.67 23.54 -5.90
N ASN A 587 2.06 23.42 -7.18
CA ASN A 587 1.94 24.52 -8.15
C ASN A 587 0.48 24.93 -8.38
N VAL A 588 -0.44 23.97 -8.46
CA VAL A 588 -1.89 24.26 -8.55
C VAL A 588 -2.38 25.00 -7.30
N TRP A 589 -1.91 24.61 -6.11
CA TRP A 589 -2.22 25.30 -4.87
C TRP A 589 -1.71 26.75 -4.86
N LYS A 590 -0.44 26.95 -5.21
CA LYS A 590 0.18 28.28 -5.31
C LYS A 590 -0.58 29.18 -6.28
N ALA A 591 -0.95 28.65 -7.45
CA ALA A 591 -1.77 29.36 -8.43
C ALA A 591 -3.13 29.75 -7.86
N ARG A 592 -3.87 28.82 -7.22
CA ARG A 592 -5.18 29.09 -6.61
C ARG A 592 -5.11 30.19 -5.55
N VAL A 593 -4.11 30.15 -4.68
CA VAL A 593 -3.90 31.18 -3.66
C VAL A 593 -3.66 32.55 -4.30
N ALA A 594 -2.84 32.61 -5.35
CA ALA A 594 -2.58 33.85 -6.09
C ALA A 594 -3.83 34.40 -6.78
N PHE A 595 -4.61 33.54 -7.47
CA PHE A 595 -5.86 33.92 -8.11
C PHE A 595 -6.89 34.42 -7.09
N TRP A 596 -7.04 33.74 -5.96
CA TRP A 596 -7.96 34.16 -4.91
C TRP A 596 -7.57 35.50 -4.29
N ALA A 597 -6.27 35.71 -4.03
CA ALA A 597 -5.76 36.99 -3.54
C ALA A 597 -6.03 38.11 -4.54
N ALA A 598 -5.84 37.85 -5.84
CA ALA A 598 -6.15 38.80 -6.91
C ALA A 598 -7.66 39.11 -6.98
N PHE A 599 -8.51 38.08 -6.89
CA PHE A 599 -9.97 38.24 -6.85
C PHE A 599 -10.42 39.06 -5.65
N CYS A 600 -9.86 38.81 -4.45
CA CYS A 600 -10.15 39.60 -3.26
C CYS A 600 -9.75 41.07 -3.44
N ARG A 601 -8.58 41.34 -4.02
CA ARG A 601 -8.14 42.71 -4.34
C ARG A 601 -9.05 43.39 -5.35
N TRP A 602 -9.45 42.68 -6.40
CA TRP A 602 -10.40 43.20 -7.40
C TRP A 602 -11.77 43.52 -6.77
N LYS A 603 -12.29 42.63 -5.92
CA LYS A 603 -13.55 42.84 -5.20
C LYS A 603 -13.48 44.00 -4.20
N GLN A 604 -12.30 44.28 -3.64
CA GLN A 604 -12.08 45.45 -2.77
C GLN A 604 -11.96 46.76 -3.55
N ALA A 605 -11.63 46.69 -4.85
CA ALA A 605 -11.50 47.85 -5.73
C ALA A 605 -12.81 48.25 -6.42
N LEU A 606 -13.83 47.37 -6.37
CA LEU A 606 -15.22 47.64 -6.73
C LEU A 606 -16.00 48.11 -5.49
#